data_AF-A0AAJ2VKZ3-F1
#
_entry.id   AF-A0AAJ2VKZ3-F1
#
_cell.length_a   1.000
_cell.length_b   1.000
_cell.length_c   1.000
_cell.angle_alpha   90.00
_cell.angle_beta   90.00
_cell.angle_gamma   90.00
#
_symmetry.space_group_name_H-M   'P 1'
#
loop_
_entity.id
_entity.type
_entity.pdbx_description
1 polymer ?
#
loop_
_entity_poly.entity_id
_entity_poly.type
_entity_poly.pdbx_seq_one_letter_code
_entity_poly.pdbx_strand_id
1 'polypeptide(L)'
;MSKSNDNMPKKKIVIITVLMIFFLLFFFRNKIFLPIGEQVSFSVSLPKEMAISPIKLMYRSEICKASKPRAEGGSYKVPGYYYKEVIPSGNGDEYKYDTPLKGWGVCLWKLSNVMIEISYNGLLKKTWIQ
;
A
#
# COMPACT_ATOMS: atom_id res chain seq x y z
N MET A 1 -28.79 -7.72 -50.35
CA MET A 1 -27.82 -8.82 -50.19
C MET A 1 -27.51 -8.94 -48.70
N SER A 2 -28.14 -9.88 -47.99
CA SER A 2 -27.95 -10.05 -46.54
C SER A 2 -27.17 -11.32 -46.24
N LYS A 3 -26.53 -11.30 -45.05
CA LYS A 3 -25.85 -12.38 -44.32
C LYS A 3 -24.41 -12.71 -44.72
N SER A 4 -23.49 -12.27 -43.86
CA SER A 4 -22.70 -13.24 -43.12
C SER A 4 -23.00 -13.05 -41.63
N ASN A 5 -23.91 -13.86 -41.08
CA ASN A 5 -23.90 -14.15 -39.64
C ASN A 5 -22.93 -15.31 -39.48
N ASP A 6 -21.65 -14.98 -39.38
CA ASP A 6 -20.62 -15.95 -39.05
C ASP A 6 -20.82 -16.41 -37.60
N ASN A 7 -21.44 -17.57 -37.45
CA ASN A 7 -21.50 -18.30 -36.18
C ASN A 7 -20.06 -18.62 -35.78
N MET A 8 -19.48 -17.76 -34.94
CA MET A 8 -18.12 -17.92 -34.44
C MET A 8 -18.01 -19.30 -33.77
N PRO A 9 -17.08 -20.18 -34.22
CA PRO A 9 -17.03 -21.55 -33.74
C PRO A 9 -16.74 -21.57 -32.23
N LYS A 10 -17.49 -22.39 -31.49
CA LYS A 10 -17.44 -22.48 -30.01
C LYS A 10 -16.01 -22.58 -29.45
N LYS A 11 -15.09 -23.26 -30.17
CA LYS A 11 -13.66 -23.34 -29.82
C LYS A 11 -12.95 -21.99 -29.82
N LYS A 12 -13.27 -21.08 -30.74
CA LYS A 12 -12.72 -19.71 -30.78
C LYS A 12 -13.27 -18.88 -29.61
N ILE A 13 -14.54 -19.05 -29.24
CA ILE A 13 -15.13 -18.37 -28.08
C ILE A 13 -14.41 -18.77 -26.80
N VAL A 14 -14.17 -20.07 -26.58
CA VAL A 14 -13.46 -20.58 -25.39
C VAL A 14 -12.01 -20.05 -25.32
N ILE A 15 -11.30 -20.02 -26.44
CA ILE A 15 -9.92 -19.50 -26.46
C ILE A 15 -9.91 -18.00 -26.15
N ILE A 16 -10.85 -17.23 -26.71
CA ILE A 16 -10.96 -15.79 -26.46
C ILE A 16 -11.32 -15.51 -25.00
N THR A 17 -12.25 -16.26 -24.40
CA THR A 17 -12.59 -16.08 -22.98
C THR A 17 -11.42 -16.41 -22.06
N VAL A 18 -10.67 -17.49 -22.33
CA VAL A 18 -9.45 -17.83 -21.57
C VAL A 18 -8.38 -16.74 -21.70
N LEU A 19 -8.15 -16.22 -22.90
CA LEU A 19 -7.19 -15.12 -23.13
C LEU A 19 -7.61 -13.84 -22.40
N MET A 20 -8.90 -13.49 -22.42
CA MET A 20 -9.43 -12.32 -21.71
C MET A 20 -9.30 -12.46 -20.20
N ILE A 21 -9.58 -13.64 -19.63
CA ILE A 21 -9.37 -13.92 -18.20
C ILE A 21 -7.88 -13.81 -17.84
N PHE A 22 -6.99 -14.36 -18.66
CA PHE A 22 -5.55 -14.24 -18.45
C PHE A 22 -5.07 -12.79 -18.51
N PHE A 23 -5.60 -12.00 -19.46
CA PHE A 23 -5.27 -10.58 -19.59
C PHE A 23 -5.79 -9.75 -18.41
N LEU A 24 -7.00 -10.04 -17.93
CA LEU A 24 -7.58 -9.43 -16.73
C LEU A 24 -6.72 -9.74 -15.51
N LEU A 25 -6.37 -11.02 -15.29
CA LEU A 25 -5.48 -11.42 -14.20
C LEU A 25 -4.12 -10.72 -14.27
N PHE A 26 -3.58 -10.50 -15.48
CA PHE A 26 -2.34 -9.77 -15.68
C PHE A 26 -2.47 -8.27 -15.34
N PHE A 27 -3.57 -7.64 -15.74
CA PHE A 27 -3.84 -6.22 -15.45
C PHE A 27 -4.08 -5.95 -13.96
N PHE A 28 -4.67 -6.89 -13.22
CA PHE A 28 -4.90 -6.76 -11.77
C PHE A 28 -3.62 -6.91 -10.93
N ARG A 29 -2.49 -7.41 -11.47
CA ARG A 29 -1.25 -7.59 -10.69
C ARG A 29 -0.60 -6.29 -10.24
N ASN A 30 -0.94 -5.15 -10.85
CA ASN A 30 -0.29 -3.86 -10.60
C ASN A 30 -0.49 -3.27 -9.20
N LYS A 31 -1.33 -3.86 -8.35
CA LYS A 31 -1.59 -3.37 -6.98
C LYS A 31 -1.32 -4.38 -5.88
N ILE A 32 -0.82 -5.58 -6.18
CA ILE A 32 -0.61 -6.61 -5.16
C ILE A 32 0.70 -6.30 -4.40
N PHE A 33 0.60 -6.17 -3.08
CA PHE A 33 1.74 -6.08 -2.16
C PHE A 33 1.86 -7.40 -1.40
N LEU A 34 2.99 -8.09 -1.55
CA LEU A 34 3.31 -9.30 -0.80
C LEU A 34 4.50 -9.03 0.13
N PRO A 35 4.35 -9.14 1.46
CA PRO A 35 5.44 -8.88 2.40
C PRO A 35 6.42 -10.07 2.40
N ILE A 36 7.46 -10.04 1.56
CA ILE A 36 8.46 -11.10 1.45
C ILE A 36 9.86 -10.47 1.46
N GLY A 37 10.73 -10.93 2.36
CA GLY A 37 12.14 -10.56 2.39
C GLY A 37 12.65 -10.22 3.78
N GLU A 38 13.81 -9.56 3.82
CA GLU A 38 14.45 -9.06 5.02
C GLU A 38 13.52 -8.10 5.78
N GLN A 39 13.39 -8.33 7.08
CA GLN A 39 12.53 -7.54 7.96
C GLN A 39 13.37 -6.51 8.72
N VAL A 40 12.78 -5.36 8.98
CA VAL A 40 13.29 -4.37 9.91
C VAL A 40 12.31 -4.25 11.07
N SER A 41 12.86 -4.26 12.28
CA SER A 41 12.12 -4.17 13.53
C SER A 41 12.25 -2.77 14.11
N PHE A 42 11.14 -2.19 14.52
CA PHE A 42 11.09 -0.93 15.24
C PHE A 42 10.57 -1.17 16.65
N SER A 43 11.23 -0.58 17.64
CA SER A 43 10.73 -0.53 19.02
C SER A 43 10.79 0.90 19.55
N VAL A 44 9.77 1.26 20.34
CA VAL A 44 9.70 2.54 21.03
C VAL A 44 9.18 2.31 22.44
N SER A 45 9.94 2.77 23.43
CA SER A 45 9.48 2.81 24.83
C SER A 45 8.90 4.18 25.12
N LEU A 46 7.70 4.20 25.69
CA LEU A 46 6.97 5.43 26.00
C LEU A 46 6.55 5.43 27.47
N PRO A 47 6.54 6.59 28.13
CA PRO A 47 5.93 6.73 29.44
C PRO A 47 4.39 6.64 29.33
N LYS A 48 3.72 6.29 30.43
CA LYS A 48 2.27 6.03 30.49
C LYS A 48 1.40 7.21 30.07
N GLU A 49 1.93 8.43 30.17
CA GLU A 49 1.23 9.65 29.79
C GLU A 49 1.31 9.96 28.28
N MET A 50 1.94 9.10 27.48
CA MET A 50 2.01 9.23 26.02
C MET A 50 1.14 8.19 25.32
N ALA A 51 0.64 8.55 24.14
CA ALA A 51 -0.02 7.64 23.22
C ALA A 51 0.73 7.61 21.89
N ILE A 52 0.80 6.41 21.31
CA ILE A 52 1.29 6.19 19.96
C ILE A 52 0.11 6.07 19.01
N SER A 53 0.16 6.80 17.89
CA SER A 53 -0.78 6.61 16.78
C SER A 53 -0.35 5.41 15.92
N PRO A 54 -1.24 4.87 15.06
CA PRO A 54 -0.85 3.85 14.09
C PRO A 54 0.40 4.27 13.32
N ILE A 55 1.37 3.36 13.20
CA ILE A 55 2.60 3.59 12.47
C ILE A 55 2.27 3.69 10.98
N LYS A 56 2.79 4.73 10.34
CA LYS A 56 2.55 5.03 8.93
C LYS A 56 3.75 4.58 8.10
N LEU A 57 3.53 3.61 7.22
CA LEU A 57 4.57 3.06 6.34
C LEU A 57 4.38 3.58 4.93
N MET A 58 5.48 3.99 4.31
CA MET A 58 5.52 4.38 2.91
C MET A 58 6.50 3.51 2.15
N TYR A 59 6.00 2.79 1.16
CA TYR A 59 6.81 2.08 0.19
C TYR A 59 6.84 2.85 -1.13
N ARG A 60 7.98 2.83 -1.83
CA ARG A 60 8.16 3.46 -3.15
C ARG A 60 8.60 2.44 -4.19
N SER A 61 8.30 2.75 -5.45
CA SER A 61 8.70 1.94 -6.60
C SER A 61 9.12 2.84 -7.76
N GLU A 62 10.27 2.53 -8.36
CA GLU A 62 10.70 3.13 -9.63
C GLU A 62 10.05 2.48 -10.86
N ILE A 63 9.53 1.25 -10.69
CA ILE A 63 8.88 0.47 -11.76
C ILE A 63 7.46 0.99 -11.96
N CYS A 64 6.67 0.98 -10.90
CA CYS A 64 5.32 1.53 -10.92
C CYS A 64 5.42 3.01 -10.63
N LYS A 65 5.24 3.86 -11.66
CA LYS A 65 5.28 5.32 -11.51
C LYS A 65 3.87 5.90 -11.26
N ALA A 66 3.79 6.91 -10.41
CA ALA A 66 2.57 7.70 -10.22
C ALA A 66 2.61 8.95 -11.11
N SER A 67 1.48 9.33 -11.71
CA SER A 67 1.33 10.64 -12.38
C SER A 67 0.98 11.69 -11.34
N LYS A 68 1.63 12.85 -11.43
CA LYS A 68 1.30 14.05 -10.66
C LYS A 68 0.94 15.19 -11.60
N PRO A 69 -0.13 15.94 -11.32
CA PRO A 69 -0.48 17.10 -12.10
C PRO A 69 0.58 18.19 -11.93
N ARG A 70 0.78 18.97 -12.98
CA ARG A 70 1.68 20.11 -12.99
C ARG A 70 0.87 21.40 -13.01
N ALA A 71 1.36 22.44 -12.34
CA ALA A 71 0.66 23.72 -12.22
C ALA A 71 0.46 24.38 -13.60
N GLU A 72 1.47 24.34 -14.48
CA GLU A 72 1.37 24.84 -15.86
C GLU A 72 0.56 23.93 -16.82
N GLY A 73 -0.08 22.88 -16.30
CA GLY A 73 -0.82 21.89 -17.09
C GLY A 73 0.02 20.66 -17.45
N GLY A 74 -0.68 19.57 -17.80
CA GLY A 74 -0.07 18.26 -18.05
C GLY A 74 0.24 17.49 -16.76
N SER A 75 1.07 16.44 -16.88
CA SER A 75 1.48 15.63 -15.73
C SER A 75 2.94 15.18 -15.85
N TYR A 76 3.59 14.95 -14.71
CA TYR A 76 4.92 14.37 -14.64
C TYR A 76 4.87 13.07 -13.84
N LYS A 77 5.86 12.19 -14.07
CA LYS A 77 5.96 10.90 -13.39
C LYS A 77 6.88 11.01 -12.18
N VAL A 78 6.43 10.44 -11.07
CA VAL A 78 7.22 10.26 -9.84
C VAL A 78 7.25 8.78 -9.48
N PRO A 79 8.18 8.34 -8.61
CA PRO A 79 8.14 6.99 -8.06
C PRO A 79 6.78 6.73 -7.43
N GLY A 80 6.17 5.60 -7.76
CA GLY A 80 4.89 5.20 -7.21
C GLY A 80 4.98 4.98 -5.71
N TYR A 81 3.84 4.98 -5.05
CA TYR A 81 3.75 4.88 -3.60
C TYR A 81 2.72 3.85 -3.18
N TYR A 82 3.04 3.11 -2.12
CA TYR A 82 2.13 2.21 -1.42
C TYR A 82 2.15 2.55 0.06
N TYR A 83 1.01 3.00 0.57
CA TYR A 83 0.84 3.46 1.94
C TYR A 83 0.14 2.39 2.77
N LYS A 84 0.57 2.20 4.02
CA LYS A 84 -0.09 1.29 4.96
C LYS A 84 0.03 1.84 6.38
N GLU A 85 -1.07 1.77 7.12
CA GLU A 85 -1.09 1.99 8.57
C GLU A 85 -1.12 0.65 9.31
N VAL A 86 -0.40 0.61 10.42
CA VAL A 86 -0.27 -0.59 11.25
C VAL A 86 -0.30 -0.21 12.72
N ILE A 87 -1.03 -0.99 13.50
CA ILE A 87 -1.07 -0.82 14.95
C ILE A 87 0.14 -1.59 15.51
N PRO A 88 1.07 -0.93 16.22
CA PRO A 88 2.17 -1.63 16.85
C PRO A 88 1.66 -2.54 17.96
N SER A 89 2.35 -3.67 18.17
CA SER A 89 2.09 -4.54 19.32
C SER A 89 2.77 -3.96 20.57
N GLY A 90 2.14 -4.06 21.75
CA GLY A 90 2.69 -3.47 22.97
C GLY A 90 1.64 -3.17 24.02
N ASN A 91 2.08 -2.83 25.24
CA ASN A 91 1.22 -2.65 26.42
C ASN A 91 1.47 -1.35 27.20
N GLY A 92 1.83 -0.26 26.53
CA GLY A 92 1.95 1.08 27.13
C GLY A 92 3.38 1.47 27.50
N ASP A 93 4.21 0.51 27.90
CA ASP A 93 5.61 0.76 28.26
C ASP A 93 6.57 0.56 27.07
N GLU A 94 6.23 -0.36 26.16
CA GLU A 94 6.99 -0.65 24.94
C GLU A 94 6.05 -1.00 23.79
N TYR A 95 6.35 -0.46 22.60
CA TYR A 95 5.66 -0.74 21.35
C TYR A 95 6.64 -1.29 20.32
N LYS A 96 6.25 -2.36 19.62
CA LYS A 96 7.05 -3.05 18.62
C LYS A 96 6.29 -3.19 17.31
N TYR A 97 7.03 -3.13 16.21
CA TYR A 97 6.48 -3.40 14.90
C TYR A 97 7.55 -3.88 13.91
N ASP A 98 7.25 -4.97 13.23
CA ASP A 98 8.12 -5.55 12.20
C ASP A 98 7.53 -5.30 10.81
N THR A 99 8.40 -4.91 9.87
CA THR A 99 7.99 -4.67 8.49
C THR A 99 9.07 -5.11 7.52
N PRO A 100 8.72 -5.64 6.34
CA PRO A 100 9.73 -6.01 5.35
C PRO A 100 10.36 -4.76 4.71
N LEU A 101 11.66 -4.78 4.47
CA LEU A 101 12.34 -3.74 3.69
C LEU A 101 11.89 -3.73 2.23
N LYS A 102 11.44 -4.88 1.72
CA LYS A 102 10.99 -5.07 0.33
C LYS A 102 9.62 -5.74 0.29
N GLY A 103 8.74 -5.19 -0.51
CA GLY A 103 7.48 -5.82 -0.89
C GLY A 103 7.59 -6.45 -2.28
N TRP A 104 7.07 -7.65 -2.42
CA TRP A 104 6.97 -8.37 -3.69
C TRP A 104 5.68 -8.04 -4.42
N GLY A 105 5.68 -8.31 -5.73
CA GLY A 105 4.66 -7.88 -6.68
C GLY A 105 5.30 -7.23 -7.91
N VAL A 106 4.52 -6.88 -8.92
CA VAL A 106 5.07 -6.32 -10.17
C VAL A 106 5.78 -4.98 -10.00
N CYS A 107 5.47 -4.27 -8.91
CA CYS A 107 6.08 -2.99 -8.61
C CYS A 107 7.39 -3.10 -7.82
N LEU A 108 7.78 -4.28 -7.29
CA LEU A 108 8.96 -4.45 -6.45
C LEU A 108 9.14 -3.31 -5.42
N TRP A 109 8.13 -3.18 -4.55
CA TRP A 109 8.04 -2.11 -3.56
C TRP A 109 9.25 -2.11 -2.61
N LYS A 110 9.77 -0.94 -2.25
CA LYS A 110 10.83 -0.77 -1.25
C LYS A 110 10.38 0.16 -0.16
N LEU A 111 10.62 -0.20 1.10
CA LEU A 111 10.32 0.67 2.22
C LEU A 111 11.14 1.96 2.07
N SER A 112 10.47 3.11 2.19
CA SER A 112 11.10 4.43 2.05
C SER A 112 11.04 5.21 3.34
N ASN A 113 9.85 5.30 3.96
CA ASN A 113 9.64 6.06 5.17
C ASN A 113 8.83 5.23 6.17
N VAL A 114 9.17 5.40 7.45
CA VAL A 114 8.39 4.95 8.59
C VAL A 114 8.15 6.19 9.44
N MET A 115 6.88 6.49 9.72
CA MET A 115 6.51 7.63 10.54
C MET A 115 5.78 7.11 11.78
N ILE A 116 6.34 7.47 12.93
CA ILE A 116 5.83 7.16 14.26
C ILE A 116 5.37 8.48 14.85
N GLU A 117 4.09 8.56 15.19
CA GLU A 117 3.48 9.77 15.73
C GLU A 117 3.12 9.51 17.20
N ILE A 118 3.71 10.31 18.09
CA ILE A 118 3.58 10.20 19.53
C ILE A 118 2.91 11.48 20.03
N SER A 119 1.93 11.33 20.90
CA SER A 119 1.18 12.42 21.49
C SER A 119 1.19 12.31 23.01
N TYR A 120 1.04 13.45 23.69
CA TYR A 120 0.95 13.50 25.14
C TYR A 120 -0.53 13.49 25.57
N ASN A 121 -0.94 12.46 26.31
CA ASN A 121 -2.31 12.30 26.82
C ASN A 121 -2.62 13.18 28.03
N GLY A 122 -1.61 13.73 28.73
CA GLY A 122 -1.82 14.50 29.96
C GLY A 122 -2.61 15.81 29.79
N LEU A 123 -2.94 16.22 28.57
CA LEU A 123 -3.80 17.37 28.30
C LEU A 123 -5.29 17.10 28.54
N LEU A 124 -5.75 15.83 28.55
CA LEU A 124 -7.18 15.52 28.76
C LEU A 124 -7.60 15.44 30.24
N LYS A 125 -6.66 15.58 31.19
CA LYS A 125 -6.95 15.52 32.64
C LYS A 125 -7.18 16.89 33.30
N LYS A 126 -7.12 17.99 32.53
CA LYS A 126 -7.13 19.38 33.05
C LYS A 126 -8.37 20.21 32.69
N THR A 127 -9.48 19.59 32.31
CA THR A 127 -10.78 20.27 32.23
C THR A 127 -11.79 19.47 33.06
N TRP A 128 -12.63 20.18 33.82
CA TRP A 128 -13.55 19.70 34.87
C TRP A 128 -13.02 19.66 36.32
N ILE A 129 -12.44 20.77 36.81
CA ILE A 129 -12.68 21.25 38.18
C ILE A 129 -12.73 22.78 38.12
N GLN A 130 -13.94 23.35 38.10
CA GLN A 130 -14.41 24.39 39.02
C GLN A 130 -15.90 24.64 38.84
#